data_AF-A0A2J8SMD0-F1
#
_entry.id   AF-A0A2J8SMD0-F1
#
_cell.length_a   1.000
_cell.length_b   1.000
_cell.length_c   1.000
_cell.angle_alpha   90.00
_cell.angle_beta   90.00
_cell.angle_gamma   90.00
#
_symmetry.space_group_name_H-M   'P 1'
#
loop_
_entity.id
_entity.type
_entity.pdbx_description
1 polymer ?
#
loop_
_entity_poly.entity_id
_entity_poly.type
_entity_poly.pdbx_seq_one_letter_code
_entity_poly.pdbx_strand_id
1 'polypeptide(L)'
;AGSSGFEAVEVAWPYAEPPETLARAAREAGLRLVLINTPPGDQEKGEMGLGAVPGRQAAFREGLEQAVRIHLMAGRVPQGADRTAVKAEMETVFLENLRHAAGVLAQEDLVGLLEPINTRITDPQYFLDTPQQAAAILQKVGRPNLQLQMDIFHWQIMDGNLTGNIQEFLPIVGHVQVAQVPGRGEPSSPGELNFPYLFQLLEDEGYKGFVG
;
A
#
# COMPACT_ATOMS: atom_id res chain seq x y z
N ALA A 1 -9.92 -16.23 10.26
CA ALA A 1 -8.87 -16.38 9.25
C ALA A 1 -8.33 -17.80 9.22
N GLY A 2 -7.55 -18.25 10.21
CA GLY A 2 -6.96 -19.61 10.22
C GLY A 2 -8.00 -20.74 10.13
N SER A 3 -9.10 -20.65 10.88
CA SER A 3 -10.22 -21.59 10.78
C SER A 3 -10.93 -21.61 9.42
N SER A 4 -10.75 -20.58 8.60
CA SER A 4 -11.29 -20.46 7.25
C SER A 4 -10.29 -20.89 6.17
N GLY A 5 -9.11 -21.37 6.56
CA GLY A 5 -8.09 -21.89 5.64
C GLY A 5 -7.04 -20.88 5.15
N PHE A 6 -7.05 -19.65 5.68
CA PHE A 6 -5.99 -18.67 5.35
C PHE A 6 -4.69 -19.00 6.08
N GLU A 7 -3.56 -18.78 5.42
CA GLU A 7 -2.21 -18.92 5.99
C GLU A 7 -1.56 -17.58 6.36
N ALA A 8 -2.19 -16.48 5.95
CA ALA A 8 -1.70 -15.12 6.14
C ALA A 8 -2.85 -14.16 6.44
N VAL A 9 -2.51 -13.04 7.06
CA VAL A 9 -3.43 -11.94 7.39
C VAL A 9 -2.76 -10.58 7.20
N GLU A 10 -3.60 -9.60 6.92
CA GLU A 10 -3.27 -8.20 6.80
C GLU A 10 -4.07 -7.42 7.84
N VAL A 11 -3.47 -6.39 8.44
CA VAL A 11 -4.13 -5.57 9.44
C VAL A 11 -3.76 -4.12 9.20
N ALA A 12 -4.74 -3.26 8.91
CA ALA A 12 -4.48 -1.87 8.54
C ALA A 12 -3.66 -1.13 9.61
N TRP A 13 -4.18 -1.01 10.84
CA TRP A 13 -3.52 -0.25 11.91
C TRP A 13 -3.67 -0.97 13.26
N PRO A 14 -2.73 -1.86 13.64
CA PRO A 14 -2.83 -2.61 14.89
C PRO A 14 -2.33 -1.85 16.13
N TYR A 15 -2.06 -0.54 16.04
CA TYR A 15 -1.31 0.23 17.04
C TYR A 15 -2.00 0.40 18.41
N ALA A 16 -3.27 0.02 18.53
CA ALA A 16 -3.95 -0.06 19.83
C ALA A 16 -3.48 -1.28 20.65
N GLU A 17 -2.93 -2.29 19.98
CA GLU A 17 -2.47 -3.54 20.58
C GLU A 17 -0.94 -3.56 20.69
N PRO A 18 -0.37 -4.10 21.79
CA PRO A 18 1.07 -4.33 21.86
C PRO A 18 1.55 -5.27 20.74
N PRO A 19 2.72 -5.04 20.13
CA PRO A 19 3.26 -5.90 19.07
C PRO A 19 3.36 -7.38 19.48
N GLU A 20 3.68 -7.67 20.74
CA GLU A 20 3.78 -9.03 21.26
C GLU A 20 2.43 -9.74 21.28
N THR A 21 1.36 -9.00 21.56
CA THR A 21 -0.02 -9.52 21.54
C THR A 21 -0.42 -9.90 20.13
N LEU A 22 -0.17 -9.03 19.15
CA LEU A 22 -0.45 -9.30 17.74
C LEU A 22 0.37 -10.49 17.23
N ALA A 23 1.66 -10.52 17.53
CA ALA A 23 2.55 -11.62 17.13
C ALA A 23 2.13 -12.96 17.76
N ARG A 24 1.71 -12.96 19.02
CA ARG A 24 1.18 -14.16 19.69
C ARG A 24 -0.11 -14.62 19.04
N ALA A 25 -1.07 -13.72 18.80
CA ALA A 25 -2.34 -14.06 18.17
C ALA A 25 -2.15 -14.66 16.77
N ALA A 26 -1.26 -14.08 15.96
CA ALA A 26 -0.91 -14.62 14.65
C ALA A 26 -0.31 -16.03 14.75
N ARG A 27 0.66 -16.26 15.66
CA ARG A 27 1.26 -17.59 15.88
C ARG A 27 0.25 -18.63 16.35
N GLU A 28 -0.58 -18.30 17.35
CA GLU A 28 -1.59 -19.20 17.90
C GLU A 28 -2.64 -19.59 16.85
N ALA A 29 -2.94 -18.67 15.93
CA ALA A 29 -3.84 -18.93 14.81
C ALA A 29 -3.16 -19.61 13.60
N GLY A 30 -1.85 -19.86 13.64
CA GLY A 30 -1.08 -20.43 12.51
C GLY A 30 -0.97 -19.49 11.30
N LEU A 31 -1.04 -18.18 11.53
CA LEU A 31 -1.10 -17.15 10.49
C LEU A 31 0.20 -16.36 10.41
N ARG A 32 0.57 -15.98 9.18
CA ARG A 32 1.63 -15.00 8.90
C ARG A 32 1.01 -13.60 8.81
N LEU A 33 1.48 -12.66 9.61
CA LEU A 33 1.15 -11.24 9.41
C LEU A 33 2.00 -10.72 8.23
N VAL A 34 1.36 -10.38 7.11
CA VAL A 34 2.07 -10.06 5.86
C VAL A 34 2.04 -8.58 5.48
N LEU A 35 1.09 -7.81 6.03
CA LEU A 35 0.97 -6.39 5.78
C LEU A 35 0.38 -5.65 7.00
N ILE A 36 1.00 -4.52 7.32
CA ILE A 36 0.40 -3.44 8.12
C ILE A 36 0.66 -2.09 7.45
N ASN A 37 -0.13 -1.06 7.75
CA ASN A 37 0.12 0.30 7.24
C ASN A 37 0.87 1.10 8.29
N THR A 38 1.71 2.06 7.87
CA THR A 38 2.23 3.11 8.78
C THR A 38 1.09 3.83 9.51
N PRO A 39 1.34 4.42 10.70
CA PRO A 39 0.29 5.16 11.40
C PRO A 39 -0.34 6.23 10.51
N PRO A 40 -1.68 6.38 10.53
CA PRO A 40 -2.37 7.28 9.61
C PRO A 40 -2.18 8.76 9.96
N GLY A 41 -1.58 9.05 11.13
CA GLY A 41 -1.57 10.39 11.72
C GLY A 41 -2.87 10.65 12.50
N ASP A 42 -3.21 11.92 12.64
CA ASP A 42 -4.42 12.39 13.31
C ASP A 42 -5.62 12.34 12.36
N GLN A 43 -6.39 11.25 12.44
CA GLN A 43 -7.57 11.05 11.60
C GLN A 43 -8.68 12.06 11.90
N GLU A 44 -8.76 12.61 13.13
CA GLU A 44 -9.73 13.66 13.47
C GLU A 44 -9.42 14.97 12.74
N LYS A 45 -8.14 15.22 12.44
CA LYS A 45 -7.68 16.32 11.57
C LYS A 45 -7.73 15.97 10.08
N GLY A 46 -8.23 14.79 9.73
CA GLY A 46 -8.35 14.35 8.35
C GLY A 46 -7.05 13.81 7.74
N GLU A 47 -6.08 13.39 8.55
CA GLU A 47 -4.86 12.75 8.07
C GLU A 47 -5.11 11.30 7.65
N MET A 48 -4.35 10.82 6.66
CA MET A 48 -4.46 9.46 6.13
C MET A 48 -3.10 9.01 5.57
N GLY A 49 -2.09 9.00 6.44
CA GLY A 49 -0.69 8.82 6.08
C GLY A 49 0.07 10.14 6.02
N LEU A 50 1.38 10.05 6.24
CA LEU A 50 2.25 11.22 6.42
C LEU A 50 3.48 11.21 5.50
N GLY A 51 3.65 10.17 4.67
CA GLY A 51 4.87 9.93 3.91
C GLY A 51 5.29 11.08 3.00
N ALA A 52 4.32 11.73 2.35
CA ALA A 52 4.50 12.82 1.40
C ALA A 52 4.06 14.19 1.94
N VAL A 53 3.65 14.28 3.21
CA VAL A 53 3.02 15.49 3.77
C VAL A 53 4.10 16.47 4.27
N PRO A 54 4.24 17.67 3.69
CA PRO A 54 5.25 18.64 4.12
C PRO A 54 5.07 19.05 5.59
N GLY A 55 6.18 19.12 6.32
CA GLY A 55 6.20 19.44 7.75
C GLY A 55 5.90 18.25 8.66
N ARG A 56 5.62 17.05 8.12
CA ARG A 56 5.28 15.84 8.90
C ARG A 56 6.33 14.74 8.86
N GLN A 57 7.53 15.04 8.35
CA GLN A 57 8.64 14.08 8.25
C GLN A 57 9.00 13.46 9.61
N ALA A 58 9.09 14.26 10.68
CA ALA A 58 9.43 13.73 12.00
C ALA A 58 8.38 12.72 12.50
N ALA A 59 7.10 13.05 12.38
CA ALA A 59 6.00 12.17 12.77
C ALA A 59 5.94 10.89 11.92
N PHE A 60 6.24 10.98 10.62
CA PHE A 60 6.36 9.79 9.76
C PHE A 60 7.48 8.86 10.24
N ARG A 61 8.65 9.40 10.59
CA ARG A 61 9.81 8.61 11.03
C ARG A 61 9.56 7.94 12.38
N GLU A 62 8.98 8.67 13.34
CA GLU A 62 8.58 8.11 14.63
C GLU A 62 7.58 6.95 14.47
N GLY A 63 6.61 7.10 13.56
CA GLY A 63 5.64 6.04 13.25
C GLY A 63 6.25 4.79 12.59
N LEU A 64 7.41 4.92 11.94
CA LEU A 64 8.08 3.82 11.24
C LEU A 64 8.77 2.84 12.21
N GLU A 65 9.26 3.32 13.36
CA GLU A 65 10.01 2.51 14.34
C GLU A 65 9.21 1.34 14.93
N GLN A 66 7.91 1.26 14.65
CA GLN A 66 6.98 0.34 15.30
C GLN A 66 6.64 -0.93 14.48
N ALA A 67 7.29 -1.21 13.36
CA ALA A 67 6.60 -1.92 12.29
C ALA A 67 7.36 -3.05 11.54
N VAL A 68 6.58 -4.01 11.02
CA VAL A 68 6.99 -5.26 10.35
C VAL A 68 6.27 -5.33 8.99
N ARG A 69 6.98 -5.31 7.84
CA ARG A 69 6.46 -5.24 6.44
C ARG A 69 5.29 -4.27 6.22
N ILE A 70 5.57 -3.10 5.64
CA ILE A 70 4.73 -1.92 5.85
C ILE A 70 4.28 -1.28 4.55
N HIS A 71 2.98 -1.01 4.41
CA HIS A 71 2.48 0.01 3.48
C HIS A 71 2.84 1.40 4.03
N LEU A 72 3.78 2.06 3.36
CA LEU A 72 4.25 3.42 3.61
C LEU A 72 3.25 4.42 3.03
N MET A 73 2.24 4.77 3.82
CA MET A 73 1.13 5.61 3.35
C MET A 73 1.59 7.01 2.94
N ALA A 74 1.34 7.37 1.68
CA ALA A 74 1.78 8.64 1.11
C ALA A 74 1.10 9.85 1.78
N GLY A 75 -0.18 9.73 2.15
CA GLY A 75 -0.93 10.82 2.73
C GLY A 75 -1.72 11.64 1.72
N ARG A 76 -2.44 12.64 2.25
CA ARG A 76 -3.32 13.51 1.48
C ARG A 76 -2.64 14.80 1.06
N VAL A 77 -3.01 15.29 -0.10
CA VAL A 77 -2.82 16.68 -0.52
C VAL A 77 -3.51 17.58 0.52
N PRO A 78 -2.80 18.58 1.09
CA PRO A 78 -3.35 19.48 2.10
C PRO A 78 -4.67 20.11 1.66
N GLN A 79 -5.61 20.24 2.60
CA GLN A 79 -6.93 20.80 2.31
C GLN A 79 -6.81 22.24 1.79
N GLY A 80 -7.49 22.52 0.67
CA GLY A 80 -7.48 23.84 0.03
C GLY A 80 -6.23 24.14 -0.80
N ALA A 81 -5.25 23.24 -0.85
CA ALA A 81 -4.10 23.37 -1.74
C ALA A 81 -4.47 22.95 -3.17
N ASP A 82 -3.88 23.64 -4.15
CA ASP A 82 -3.88 23.16 -5.53
C ASP A 82 -2.91 21.98 -5.67
N ARG A 83 -3.43 20.82 -6.10
CA ARG A 83 -2.64 19.59 -6.23
C ARG A 83 -1.41 19.77 -7.11
N THR A 84 -1.52 20.53 -8.21
CA THR A 84 -0.41 20.76 -9.14
C THR A 84 0.67 21.61 -8.48
N ALA A 85 0.27 22.65 -7.75
CA ALA A 85 1.18 23.55 -7.06
C ALA A 85 2.02 22.85 -5.99
N VAL A 86 1.42 21.93 -5.22
CA VAL A 86 2.13 21.24 -4.13
C VAL A 86 2.81 19.93 -4.54
N LYS A 87 2.54 19.41 -5.74
CA LYS A 87 3.03 18.09 -6.20
C LYS A 87 4.53 17.92 -6.04
N ALA A 88 5.32 18.92 -6.45
CA ALA A 88 6.78 18.84 -6.44
C ALA A 88 7.36 18.81 -5.01
N GLU A 89 6.77 19.59 -4.10
CA GLU A 89 7.14 19.62 -2.69
C GLU A 89 6.80 18.29 -2.02
N MET A 90 5.58 17.81 -2.21
CA MET A 90 5.13 16.52 -1.67
C MET A 90 5.97 15.35 -2.18
N GLU A 91 6.31 15.33 -3.47
CA GLU A 91 7.20 14.31 -4.03
C GLU A 91 8.58 14.36 -3.37
N THR A 92 9.14 15.56 -3.17
CA THR A 92 10.44 15.75 -2.52
C THR A 92 10.43 15.19 -1.10
N VAL A 93 9.39 15.51 -0.32
CA VAL A 93 9.18 14.99 1.03
C VAL A 93 9.03 13.47 1.03
N PHE A 94 8.27 12.93 0.08
CA PHE A 94 8.08 11.49 -0.01
C PHE A 94 9.38 10.75 -0.34
N LEU A 95 10.17 11.25 -1.29
CA LEU A 95 11.47 10.66 -1.62
C LEU A 95 12.43 10.68 -0.42
N GLU A 96 12.44 11.75 0.38
CA GLU A 96 13.25 11.84 1.60
C GLU A 96 12.81 10.77 2.61
N ASN A 97 11.52 10.70 2.89
CA ASN A 97 10.94 9.77 3.85
C ASN A 97 11.09 8.31 3.42
N LEU A 98 10.90 7.99 2.14
CA LEU A 98 11.09 6.65 1.59
C LEU A 98 12.55 6.20 1.65
N ARG A 99 13.52 7.10 1.40
CA ARG A 99 14.94 6.76 1.54
C ARG A 99 15.31 6.46 2.99
N HIS A 100 14.77 7.23 3.93
CA HIS A 100 14.93 6.94 5.35
C HIS A 100 14.28 5.59 5.69
N ALA A 101 13.03 5.37 5.24
CA ALA A 101 12.30 4.16 5.54
C ALA A 101 12.97 2.91 4.99
N ALA A 102 13.48 2.97 3.76
CA ALA A 102 14.27 1.89 3.17
C ALA A 102 15.49 1.53 4.02
N GLY A 103 16.16 2.53 4.62
CA GLY A 103 17.32 2.30 5.49
C GLY A 103 16.94 1.58 6.79
N VAL A 104 15.85 1.99 7.43
CA VAL A 104 15.33 1.35 8.65
C VAL A 104 14.86 -0.07 8.35
N LEU A 105 14.04 -0.26 7.31
CA LEU A 105 13.50 -1.56 6.94
C LEU A 105 14.58 -2.56 6.54
N ALA A 106 15.66 -2.10 5.90
CA ALA A 106 16.78 -2.97 5.53
C ALA A 106 17.56 -3.52 6.75
N GLN A 107 17.50 -2.87 7.91
CA GLN A 107 18.15 -3.38 9.13
C GLN A 107 17.44 -4.63 9.67
N GLU A 108 16.16 -4.80 9.32
CA GLU A 108 15.28 -5.86 9.80
C GLU A 108 14.86 -6.84 8.68
N ASP A 109 15.52 -6.78 7.51
CA ASP A 109 15.18 -7.56 6.31
C ASP A 109 13.71 -7.41 5.85
N LEU A 110 13.15 -6.21 6.06
CA LEU A 110 11.76 -5.88 5.72
C LEU A 110 11.63 -5.17 4.37
N VAL A 111 10.45 -5.34 3.78
CA VAL A 111 10.02 -4.66 2.55
C VAL A 111 9.02 -3.57 2.90
N GLY A 112 9.18 -2.40 2.28
CA GLY A 112 8.22 -1.31 2.29
C GLY A 112 7.39 -1.31 1.00
N LEU A 113 6.10 -1.01 1.13
CA LEU A 113 5.14 -1.05 0.04
C LEU A 113 4.53 0.33 -0.19
N LEU A 114 4.35 0.70 -1.45
CA LEU A 114 3.67 1.92 -1.87
C LEU A 114 2.37 1.53 -2.57
N GLU A 115 1.23 1.99 -2.06
CA GLU A 115 -0.08 1.71 -2.65
C GLU A 115 -0.66 2.96 -3.31
N PRO A 116 -0.90 2.96 -4.63
CA PRO A 116 -1.72 3.97 -5.26
C PRO A 116 -3.19 3.81 -4.86
N ILE A 117 -3.80 4.87 -4.32
CA ILE A 117 -5.21 4.88 -3.90
C ILE A 117 -6.05 5.68 -4.89
N ASN A 118 -7.21 5.15 -5.29
CA ASN A 118 -8.07 5.87 -6.24
C ASN A 118 -8.64 7.17 -5.64
N THR A 119 -8.60 8.24 -6.44
CA THR A 119 -9.11 9.57 -6.07
C THR A 119 -10.54 9.82 -6.53
N ARG A 120 -11.14 8.86 -7.24
CA ARG A 120 -12.51 8.99 -7.73
C ARG A 120 -13.55 8.71 -6.64
N ILE A 121 -13.34 7.67 -5.83
CA ILE A 121 -14.32 7.25 -4.82
C ILE A 121 -13.73 6.93 -3.44
N THR A 122 -12.46 6.53 -3.35
CA THR A 122 -11.86 6.16 -2.07
C THR A 122 -11.34 7.38 -1.32
N ASP A 123 -10.45 8.16 -1.94
CA ASP A 123 -9.89 9.34 -1.29
C ASP A 123 -9.48 10.40 -2.32
N PRO A 124 -10.34 11.40 -2.59
CA PRO A 124 -10.08 12.45 -3.57
C PRO A 124 -8.83 13.28 -3.31
N GLN A 125 -8.29 13.26 -2.08
CA GLN A 125 -7.12 14.03 -1.71
C GLN A 125 -5.83 13.20 -1.71
N TYR A 126 -5.88 11.88 -1.89
CA TYR A 126 -4.68 11.05 -1.77
C TYR A 126 -3.60 11.41 -2.81
N PHE A 127 -2.34 11.49 -2.36
CA PHE A 127 -1.22 12.00 -3.17
C PHE A 127 -0.74 11.02 -4.24
N LEU A 128 -0.70 9.73 -3.91
CA LEU A 128 -0.20 8.67 -4.78
C LEU A 128 -1.39 7.92 -5.38
N ASP A 129 -1.74 8.16 -6.64
CA ASP A 129 -3.03 7.69 -7.17
C ASP A 129 -2.95 6.84 -8.44
N THR A 130 -1.76 6.65 -9.01
CA THR A 130 -1.55 5.79 -10.18
C THR A 130 -0.32 4.89 -10.03
N PRO A 131 -0.33 3.69 -10.64
CA PRO A 131 0.86 2.83 -10.65
C PRO A 131 2.06 3.48 -11.34
N GLN A 132 1.84 4.30 -12.38
CA GLN A 132 2.89 5.04 -13.08
C GLN A 132 3.60 6.04 -12.15
N GLN A 133 2.85 6.76 -11.33
CA GLN A 133 3.43 7.67 -10.34
C GLN A 133 4.26 6.89 -9.31
N ALA A 134 3.73 5.78 -8.79
CA ALA A 134 4.44 4.95 -7.82
C ALA A 134 5.71 4.33 -8.41
N ALA A 135 5.66 3.80 -9.63
CA ALA A 135 6.82 3.27 -10.34
C ALA A 135 7.91 4.34 -10.53
N ALA A 136 7.53 5.57 -10.95
CA ALA A 136 8.47 6.67 -11.09
C ALA A 136 9.12 7.08 -9.75
N ILE A 137 8.36 7.03 -8.66
CA ILE A 137 8.87 7.32 -7.31
C ILE A 137 9.83 6.21 -6.84
N LEU A 138 9.46 4.94 -6.99
CA LEU A 138 10.32 3.80 -6.67
C LEU A 138 11.66 3.88 -7.43
N GLN A 139 11.62 4.21 -8.72
CA GLN A 139 12.80 4.42 -9.54
C GLN A 139 13.69 5.56 -9.00
N LYS A 140 13.09 6.71 -8.64
CA LYS A 140 13.82 7.87 -8.07
C LYS A 140 14.41 7.59 -6.67
N VAL A 141 13.76 6.74 -5.89
CA VAL A 141 14.28 6.32 -4.57
C VAL A 141 15.45 5.36 -4.74
N GLY A 142 15.37 4.44 -5.69
CA GLY A 142 16.46 3.51 -6.03
C GLY A 142 16.83 2.59 -4.87
N ARG A 143 15.81 2.00 -4.22
CA ARG A 143 15.97 1.08 -3.09
C ARG A 143 15.24 -0.23 -3.38
N PRO A 144 15.95 -1.39 -3.39
CA PRO A 144 15.37 -2.66 -3.81
C PRO A 144 14.37 -3.25 -2.80
N ASN A 145 14.41 -2.81 -1.54
CA ASN A 145 13.47 -3.20 -0.50
C ASN A 145 12.21 -2.31 -0.43
N LEU A 146 11.99 -1.46 -1.43
CA LEU A 146 10.73 -0.77 -1.64
C LEU A 146 10.06 -1.30 -2.91
N GLN A 147 8.79 -1.66 -2.79
CA GLN A 147 8.01 -2.33 -3.84
C GLN A 147 6.63 -1.70 -3.99
N LEU A 148 5.96 -1.99 -5.11
CA LEU A 148 4.61 -1.55 -5.40
C LEU A 148 3.59 -2.50 -4.74
N GLN A 149 2.56 -1.94 -4.12
CA GLN A 149 1.36 -2.67 -3.74
C GLN A 149 0.29 -2.46 -4.79
N MET A 150 -0.15 -3.55 -5.40
CA MET A 150 -1.15 -3.56 -6.46
C MET A 150 -2.51 -3.91 -5.88
N ASP A 151 -3.30 -2.91 -5.50
CA ASP A 151 -4.73 -3.10 -5.27
C ASP A 151 -5.48 -2.96 -6.62
N ILE A 152 -6.00 -4.09 -7.12
CA ILE A 152 -6.74 -4.17 -8.39
C ILE A 152 -7.98 -3.26 -8.38
N PHE A 153 -8.63 -3.10 -7.22
CA PHE A 153 -9.80 -2.22 -7.10
C PHE A 153 -9.42 -0.76 -7.38
N HIS A 154 -8.31 -0.29 -6.81
CA HIS A 154 -7.83 1.07 -7.05
C HIS A 154 -7.41 1.27 -8.51
N TRP A 155 -6.70 0.31 -9.09
CA TRP A 155 -6.22 0.40 -10.47
C TRP A 155 -7.35 0.39 -11.49
N GLN A 156 -8.36 -0.46 -11.29
CA GLN A 156 -9.53 -0.53 -12.18
C GLN A 156 -10.29 0.79 -12.20
N ILE A 157 -10.55 1.36 -11.02
CA ILE A 157 -11.26 2.64 -10.92
C ILE A 157 -10.44 3.77 -11.54
N MET A 158 -9.11 3.72 -11.41
CA MET A 158 -8.25 4.79 -11.89
C MET A 158 -8.08 4.79 -13.39
N ASP A 159 -7.37 3.79 -13.92
CA ASP A 159 -6.94 3.79 -15.32
C ASP A 159 -7.34 2.51 -16.05
N GLY A 160 -7.94 1.54 -15.36
CA GLY A 160 -8.32 0.25 -15.95
C GLY A 160 -7.11 -0.45 -16.55
N ASN A 161 -7.25 -0.94 -17.79
CA ASN A 161 -6.18 -1.60 -18.56
C ASN A 161 -5.40 -2.65 -17.74
N LEU A 162 -6.11 -3.42 -16.92
CA LEU A 162 -5.49 -4.26 -15.89
C LEU A 162 -4.48 -5.25 -16.48
N THR A 163 -4.80 -5.88 -17.62
CA THR A 163 -3.85 -6.79 -18.27
C THR A 163 -2.52 -6.11 -18.58
N GLY A 164 -2.56 -4.97 -19.29
CA GLY A 164 -1.34 -4.26 -19.66
C GLY A 164 -0.58 -3.72 -18.46
N ASN A 165 -1.30 -3.14 -17.48
CA ASN A 165 -0.68 -2.61 -16.27
C ASN A 165 -0.06 -3.71 -15.41
N ILE A 166 -0.70 -4.89 -15.28
CA ILE A 166 -0.13 -6.04 -14.57
C ILE A 166 1.16 -6.47 -15.26
N GLN A 167 1.14 -6.68 -16.58
CA GLN A 167 2.33 -7.09 -17.33
C GLN A 167 3.48 -6.08 -17.22
N GLU A 168 3.17 -4.78 -17.21
CA GLU A 168 4.16 -3.72 -17.10
C GLU A 168 4.78 -3.62 -15.70
N PHE A 169 3.94 -3.65 -14.65
CA PHE A 169 4.37 -3.29 -13.30
C PHE A 169 4.61 -4.49 -12.37
N LEU A 170 4.16 -5.69 -12.70
CA LEU A 170 4.36 -6.87 -11.84
C LEU A 170 5.82 -7.11 -11.40
N PRO A 171 6.87 -6.84 -12.22
CA PRO A 171 8.26 -7.02 -11.79
C PRO A 171 8.67 -6.20 -10.55
N ILE A 172 7.93 -5.13 -10.22
CA ILE A 172 8.18 -4.30 -9.03
C ILE A 172 7.11 -4.46 -7.95
N VAL A 173 6.12 -5.35 -8.16
CA VAL A 173 5.02 -5.59 -7.21
C VAL A 173 5.47 -6.53 -6.10
N GLY A 174 5.30 -6.10 -4.85
CA GLY A 174 5.58 -6.89 -3.66
C GLY A 174 4.35 -7.54 -3.04
N HIS A 175 3.16 -6.98 -3.31
CA HIS A 175 1.89 -7.41 -2.71
C HIS A 175 0.72 -7.10 -3.63
N VAL A 176 -0.29 -7.97 -3.64
CA VAL A 176 -1.53 -7.80 -4.43
C VAL A 176 -2.73 -7.80 -3.49
N GLN A 177 -3.67 -6.90 -3.72
CA GLN A 177 -4.97 -6.86 -3.06
C GLN A 177 -6.10 -6.89 -4.07
N VAL A 178 -7.23 -7.48 -3.69
CA VAL A 178 -8.39 -7.64 -4.57
C VAL A 178 -9.71 -7.28 -3.89
N ALA A 179 -10.55 -6.56 -4.63
CA ALA A 179 -11.95 -6.39 -4.30
C ALA A 179 -12.75 -6.13 -5.58
N GLN A 180 -14.02 -6.54 -5.61
CA GLN A 180 -14.87 -6.34 -6.78
C GLN A 180 -15.24 -4.87 -6.98
N VAL A 181 -15.32 -4.43 -8.23
CA VAL A 181 -15.68 -3.06 -8.61
C VAL A 181 -17.14 -3.04 -9.08
N PRO A 182 -17.92 -2.00 -8.72
CA PRO A 182 -17.53 -0.79 -7.95
C PRO A 182 -17.72 -0.89 -6.43
N GLY A 183 -18.36 -1.96 -5.94
CA GLY A 183 -18.84 -2.03 -4.55
C GLY A 183 -17.79 -2.36 -3.48
N ARG A 184 -16.55 -2.65 -3.87
CA ARG A 184 -15.48 -3.20 -3.00
C ARG A 184 -15.91 -4.46 -2.25
N GLY A 185 -16.78 -5.26 -2.86
CA GLY A 185 -17.27 -6.53 -2.32
C GLY A 185 -16.33 -7.70 -2.61
N GLU A 186 -16.78 -8.92 -2.28
CA GLU A 186 -16.01 -10.13 -2.51
C GLU A 186 -15.64 -10.30 -3.99
N PRO A 187 -14.45 -10.83 -4.33
CA PRO A 187 -14.04 -11.06 -5.73
C PRO A 187 -15.03 -11.94 -6.52
N SER A 188 -15.78 -12.80 -5.85
CA SER A 188 -16.82 -13.66 -6.46
C SER A 188 -18.18 -12.98 -6.63
N SER A 189 -18.38 -11.79 -6.07
CA SER A 189 -19.64 -11.06 -6.17
C SER A 189 -19.84 -10.47 -7.59
N PRO A 190 -21.08 -10.19 -8.01
CA PRO A 190 -21.35 -9.51 -9.27
C PRO A 190 -20.63 -8.15 -9.36
N GLY A 191 -19.97 -7.92 -10.48
CA GLY A 191 -19.28 -6.67 -10.79
C GLY A 191 -18.65 -6.73 -12.17
N GLU A 192 -17.75 -5.78 -12.44
CA GLU A 192 -17.14 -5.64 -13.77
C GLU A 192 -15.84 -6.44 -13.97
N LEU A 193 -15.22 -6.93 -12.89
CA LEU A 193 -13.94 -7.65 -12.96
C LEU A 193 -14.10 -9.17 -13.05
N ASN A 194 -13.37 -9.77 -13.99
CA ASN A 194 -13.22 -11.22 -14.12
C ASN A 194 -11.98 -11.71 -13.35
N PHE A 195 -12.15 -12.01 -12.05
CA PHE A 195 -11.05 -12.47 -11.21
C PHE A 195 -10.40 -13.80 -11.61
N PRO A 196 -11.13 -14.83 -12.07
CA PRO A 196 -10.50 -16.03 -12.63
C PRO A 196 -9.46 -15.72 -13.71
N TYR A 197 -9.76 -14.79 -14.62
CA TYR A 197 -8.81 -14.33 -15.63
C TYR A 197 -7.62 -13.60 -15.01
N LEU A 198 -7.87 -12.68 -14.06
CA LEU A 198 -6.80 -11.90 -13.43
C LEU A 198 -5.85 -12.76 -12.59
N PHE A 199 -6.37 -13.78 -11.91
CA PHE A 199 -5.55 -14.74 -11.16
C PHE A 199 -4.71 -15.61 -12.09
N GLN A 200 -5.27 -16.09 -13.21
CA GLN A 200 -4.49 -16.80 -14.22
C GLN A 200 -3.37 -15.92 -14.78
N LEU A 201 -3.67 -14.64 -15.06
CA LEU A 201 -2.64 -13.69 -15.53
C LEU A 201 -1.52 -13.52 -14.50
N LEU A 202 -1.84 -13.39 -13.21
CA LEU A 202 -0.83 -13.34 -12.15
C LEU A 202 0.04 -14.60 -12.10
N GLU A 203 -0.56 -15.78 -12.28
CA GLU A 203 0.18 -17.04 -12.34
C GLU A 203 1.10 -17.11 -13.57
N ASP A 204 0.60 -16.73 -14.73
CA ASP A 204 1.31 -16.75 -16.02
C ASP A 204 2.51 -15.80 -16.02
N GLU A 205 2.34 -14.61 -15.45
CA GLU A 205 3.41 -13.62 -15.26
C GLU A 205 4.31 -13.95 -14.05
N GLY A 206 4.02 -15.05 -13.36
CA GLY A 206 4.93 -15.65 -12.37
C GLY A 206 4.86 -15.03 -10.97
N TYR A 207 3.78 -14.35 -10.59
CA TYR A 207 3.60 -13.83 -9.24
C TYR A 207 3.61 -14.97 -8.19
N LYS A 208 4.34 -14.77 -7.09
CA LYS A 208 4.50 -15.75 -5.99
C LYS A 208 4.17 -15.18 -4.61
N GLY A 209 3.76 -13.92 -4.54
CA GLY A 209 3.38 -13.26 -3.29
C GLY A 209 1.97 -13.62 -2.85
N PHE A 210 1.49 -12.96 -1.80
CA PHE A 210 0.12 -13.12 -1.33
C PHE A 210 -0.85 -12.26 -2.13
N VAL A 211 -2.08 -12.76 -2.24
CA VAL A 211 -3.23 -12.00 -2.71
C VAL A 211 -4.15 -11.80 -1.51
N GLY A 212 -4.29 -10.54 -1.09
CA GLY A 212 -5.11 -10.08 0.04
C GLY A 212 -6.53 -9.72 -0.34
#